data_AF-A0A836RV38-F1
#
_entry.id   AF-A0A836RV38-F1
#
_cell.length_a   1.000
_cell.length_b   1.000
_cell.length_c   1.000
_cell.angle_alpha   90.00
_cell.angle_beta   90.00
_cell.angle_gamma   90.00
#
_symmetry.space_group_name_H-M   'P 1'
#
loop_
_entity.id
_entity.type
_entity.pdbx_description
1 polymer ?
#
loop_
_entity_poly.entity_id
_entity_poly.type
_entity_poly.pdbx_seq_one_letter_code
_entity_poly.pdbx_strand_id
1 'polypeptide(L)'
;MEYPESNGIKVVGLDYTTGSILSELRERRGIAPHMPSPFTNSVIVGAIAGLIGFDEESLRAGFSHRFAARKQLVEPNVYIAVKVAKHVSNKFGPRLILGESMLQHEEYMVVSGNEAVSIGKIIGGLRFQS
;
A
#
# COMPACT_ATOMS: atom_id res chain seq x y z
N MET A 1 -5.19 19.64 19.55
CA MET A 1 -5.22 18.23 19.12
C MET A 1 -4.27 17.42 20.01
N GLU A 2 -4.61 17.21 21.29
CA GLU A 2 -3.65 16.73 22.31
C GLU A 2 -3.99 15.33 22.87
N TYR A 3 -4.98 14.66 22.28
CA TYR A 3 -5.56 13.42 22.82
C TYR A 3 -4.82 12.10 22.48
N PRO A 4 -4.11 11.95 21.35
CA PRO A 4 -3.42 10.69 21.05
C PRO A 4 -2.07 10.57 21.77
N GLU A 5 -1.27 11.65 21.78
CA GLU A 5 0.11 11.61 22.29
C GLU A 5 0.18 11.39 23.80
N SER A 6 -0.82 11.89 24.53
CA SER A 6 -1.00 11.64 25.97
C SER A 6 -1.25 10.17 26.33
N ASN A 7 -1.61 9.33 25.36
CA ASN A 7 -1.74 7.87 25.51
C ASN A 7 -0.53 7.10 24.96
N GLY A 8 0.59 7.77 24.68
CA GLY A 8 1.79 7.14 24.12
C GLY A 8 1.69 6.82 22.63
N ILE A 9 0.66 7.32 21.93
CA ILE A 9 0.50 7.13 20.49
C ILE A 9 1.43 8.09 19.75
N LYS A 10 2.33 7.53 18.93
CA LYS A 10 3.16 8.33 18.02
C LYS A 10 2.35 8.70 16.77
N VAL A 11 2.00 9.97 16.66
CA VAL A 11 1.25 10.49 15.51
C VAL A 11 2.21 10.72 14.34
N VAL A 12 1.93 10.08 13.21
CA VAL A 12 2.61 10.35 11.93
C VAL A 12 1.74 11.31 11.13
N GLY A 13 1.96 12.60 11.34
CA GLY A 13 1.27 13.65 10.60
C GLY A 13 1.73 13.66 9.14
N LEU A 14 0.82 13.30 8.24
CA LEU A 14 1.00 13.39 6.80
C LEU A 14 0.15 14.55 6.29
N ASP A 15 0.82 15.57 5.76
CA ASP A 15 0.10 16.64 5.08
C ASP A 15 -0.24 16.19 3.66
N TYR A 16 -1.47 15.74 3.47
CA TYR A 16 -2.00 15.31 2.18
C TYR A 16 -2.45 16.49 1.31
N THR A 17 -2.72 17.63 1.92
CA THR A 17 -3.48 18.74 1.31
C THR A 17 -2.60 19.88 0.81
N THR A 18 -1.39 20.03 1.34
CA THR A 18 -0.56 21.21 1.07
C THR A 18 0.77 20.84 0.39
N GLY A 19 0.80 20.95 -0.93
CA GLY A 19 1.80 21.82 -1.55
C GLY A 19 3.09 21.24 -2.15
N SER A 20 3.53 20.01 -1.87
CA SER A 20 4.77 19.49 -2.53
C SER A 20 4.61 18.20 -3.32
N ILE A 21 4.09 17.12 -2.72
CA ILE A 21 4.06 15.80 -3.39
C ILE A 21 2.93 15.72 -4.43
N LEU A 22 1.71 16.12 -4.07
CA LEU A 22 0.57 16.06 -4.97
C LEU A 22 0.54 17.21 -6.00
N SER A 23 1.14 18.37 -5.68
CA SER A 23 1.26 19.51 -6.60
C SER A 23 2.22 19.24 -7.76
N GLU A 24 3.40 18.63 -7.52
CA GLU A 24 4.30 18.16 -8.60
C GLU A 24 3.55 17.24 -9.59
N LEU A 25 2.65 16.40 -9.07
CA LEU A 25 1.87 15.46 -9.86
C LEU A 25 0.68 16.11 -10.56
N ARG A 26 0.02 17.07 -9.89
CA ARG A 26 -1.07 17.86 -10.47
C ARG A 26 -0.59 18.67 -11.66
N GLU A 27 0.61 19.28 -11.57
CA GLU A 27 1.25 19.99 -12.69
C GLU A 27 1.56 19.07 -13.86
N ARG A 28 2.08 17.87 -13.59
CA ARG A 28 2.44 16.90 -14.65
C ARG A 28 1.24 16.20 -15.30
N ARG A 29 0.05 16.20 -14.68
CA ARG A 29 -1.10 15.39 -15.11
C ARG A 29 -2.44 16.13 -15.26
N GLY A 30 -2.51 17.42 -14.97
CA GLY A 30 -3.72 18.24 -15.22
C GLY A 30 -4.94 17.86 -14.36
N ILE A 31 -4.73 17.46 -13.10
CA ILE A 31 -5.82 17.01 -12.22
C ILE A 31 -6.43 18.19 -11.46
N ALA A 32 -7.75 18.38 -11.56
CA ALA A 32 -8.47 19.49 -10.94
C ALA A 32 -8.46 19.43 -9.39
N PRO A 33 -8.39 20.58 -8.68
CA PRO A 33 -8.14 20.62 -7.22
C PRO A 33 -9.20 19.99 -6.32
N HIS A 34 -10.44 19.85 -6.80
CA HIS A 34 -11.63 19.51 -6.01
C HIS A 34 -11.99 18.01 -6.04
N MET A 35 -11.29 17.19 -6.83
CA MET A 35 -11.49 15.74 -6.82
C MET A 35 -10.53 15.06 -5.83
N PRO A 36 -10.99 14.04 -5.06
CA PRO A 36 -10.08 13.14 -4.37
C PRO A 36 -9.12 12.55 -5.41
N SER A 37 -7.82 12.76 -5.20
CA SER A 37 -6.82 12.24 -6.13
C SER A 37 -6.96 10.73 -6.22
N PRO A 38 -6.98 10.12 -7.44
CA PRO A 38 -6.96 8.65 -7.57
C PRO A 38 -5.72 8.03 -6.91
N PHE A 39 -4.74 8.85 -6.53
CA PHE A 39 -3.49 8.46 -5.91
C PHE A 39 -3.48 8.53 -4.37
N THR A 40 -4.58 8.92 -3.71
CA THR A 40 -4.64 8.98 -2.24
C THR A 40 -4.24 7.66 -1.60
N ASN A 41 -4.71 6.54 -2.15
CA ASN A 41 -4.34 5.21 -1.66
C ASN A 41 -2.84 4.94 -1.79
N SER A 42 -2.21 5.39 -2.87
CA SER A 42 -0.77 5.22 -3.08
C SER A 42 0.06 6.08 -2.14
N VAL A 43 -0.46 7.25 -1.74
CA VAL A 43 0.15 8.05 -0.68
C VAL A 43 0.09 7.31 0.66
N ILE A 44 -1.06 6.73 1.01
CA ILE A 44 -1.22 5.96 2.26
C ILE A 44 -0.30 4.73 2.26
N VAL A 45 -0.30 3.95 1.17
CA VAL A 45 0.56 2.78 0.99
C VAL A 45 2.04 3.18 1.08
N GLY A 46 2.44 4.25 0.39
CA GLY A 46 3.81 4.76 0.46
C GLY A 46 4.21 5.20 1.87
N ALA A 47 3.31 5.86 2.60
CA ALA A 47 3.59 6.27 3.96
C ALA A 47 3.79 5.07 4.90
N ILE A 48 2.92 4.07 4.81
CA ILE A 48 3.07 2.82 5.58
C ILE A 48 4.39 2.14 5.19
N ALA A 49 4.68 2.02 3.89
CA ALA A 49 5.92 1.44 3.37
C ALA A 49 7.18 2.12 3.93
N GLY A 50 7.17 3.46 4.02
CA GLY A 50 8.27 4.22 4.61
C GLY A 50 8.47 3.99 6.11
N LEU A 51 7.40 3.69 6.85
CA LEU A 51 7.48 3.36 8.28
C LEU A 51 7.99 1.94 8.54
N ILE A 52 7.58 0.99 7.69
CA ILE A 52 7.90 -0.44 7.83
C ILE A 52 9.15 -0.88 7.06
N GLY A 53 9.75 0.00 6.26
CA GLY A 53 10.99 -0.26 5.54
C GLY A 53 10.84 -1.06 4.24
N PHE A 54 9.70 -0.97 3.56
CA PHE A 54 9.52 -1.62 2.25
C PHE A 54 10.33 -0.92 1.16
N ASP A 55 10.98 -1.72 0.32
CA ASP A 55 11.71 -1.26 -0.85
C ASP A 55 10.80 -0.99 -2.06
N GLU A 56 11.37 -0.40 -3.11
CA GLU A 56 10.65 -0.07 -4.34
C GLU A 56 10.17 -1.30 -5.12
N GLU A 57 10.95 -2.39 -5.12
CA GLU A 57 10.61 -3.63 -5.82
C GLU A 57 9.39 -4.29 -5.19
N SER A 58 9.35 -4.37 -3.87
CA SER A 58 8.20 -4.82 -3.08
C SER A 58 6.93 -4.02 -3.39
N LEU A 59 7.04 -2.69 -3.43
CA LEU A 59 5.93 -1.81 -3.82
C LEU A 59 5.48 -2.06 -5.26
N ARG A 60 6.43 -2.15 -6.19
CA ARG A 60 6.18 -2.41 -7.61
C ARG A 60 5.48 -3.74 -7.83
N ALA A 61 5.91 -4.79 -7.14
CA ALA A 61 5.29 -6.11 -7.19
C ALA A 61 3.82 -6.03 -6.74
N GLY A 62 3.57 -5.40 -5.59
CA GLY A 62 2.21 -5.22 -5.07
C GLY A 62 1.28 -4.45 -6.02
N PHE A 63 1.75 -3.32 -6.56
CA PHE A 63 0.97 -2.53 -7.52
C PHE A 63 0.76 -3.25 -8.85
N SER A 64 1.76 -3.98 -9.34
CA SER A 64 1.66 -4.76 -10.58
C SER A 64 0.63 -5.88 -10.45
N HIS A 65 0.62 -6.56 -9.30
CA HIS A 65 -0.38 -7.58 -9.00
C HIS A 65 -1.79 -6.96 -8.94
N ARG A 66 -1.95 -5.86 -8.17
CA ARG A 66 -3.25 -5.20 -7.98
C ARG A 66 -3.85 -4.64 -9.28
N PHE A 67 -3.00 -4.13 -10.16
CA PHE A 67 -3.37 -3.50 -11.43
C PHE A 67 -3.02 -4.34 -12.65
N ALA A 68 -2.97 -5.68 -12.53
CA ALA A 68 -2.62 -6.57 -13.63
C ALA A 68 -3.40 -6.30 -14.93
N ALA A 69 -4.70 -5.96 -14.81
CA ALA A 69 -5.57 -5.62 -15.94
C ALA A 69 -5.46 -4.16 -16.42
N ARG A 70 -4.73 -3.29 -15.70
CA ARG A 70 -4.62 -1.84 -15.96
C ARG A 70 -3.17 -1.37 -15.78
N LYS A 71 -2.25 -1.96 -16.55
CA LYS A 71 -0.79 -1.72 -16.45
C LYS A 71 -0.39 -0.24 -16.49
N GLN A 72 -1.13 0.59 -17.22
CA GLN A 72 -0.91 2.04 -17.29
C GLN A 72 -1.05 2.76 -15.94
N LEU A 73 -1.68 2.13 -14.94
CA LEU A 73 -1.82 2.65 -13.59
C LEU A 73 -0.65 2.26 -12.68
N VAL A 74 0.20 1.31 -13.05
CA VAL A 74 1.28 0.82 -12.17
C VAL A 74 2.32 1.90 -11.94
N GLU A 75 2.99 2.38 -12.99
CA GLU A 75 4.09 3.35 -12.85
C GLU A 75 3.70 4.63 -12.09
N PRO A 76 2.56 5.28 -12.38
CA PRO A 76 2.18 6.48 -11.63
C PRO A 76 1.96 6.20 -10.14
N ASN A 77 1.36 5.06 -9.78
CA ASN A 77 1.10 4.72 -8.39
C ASN A 77 2.38 4.35 -7.64
N VAL A 78 3.27 3.57 -8.28
CA VAL A 78 4.59 3.21 -7.72
C VAL A 78 5.43 4.45 -7.47
N TYR A 79 5.53 5.35 -8.46
CA TYR A 79 6.30 6.60 -8.32
C TYR A 79 5.89 7.41 -7.09
N ILE A 80 4.58 7.54 -6.88
CA ILE A 80 4.00 8.29 -5.76
C ILE A 80 4.30 7.59 -4.44
N ALA A 81 4.04 6.29 -4.37
CA ALA A 81 4.28 5.51 -3.17
C ALA A 81 5.75 5.57 -2.75
N VAL A 82 6.69 5.44 -3.70
CA VAL A 82 8.14 5.51 -3.43
C VAL A 82 8.57 6.90 -2.94
N LYS A 83 8.09 7.97 -3.59
CA LYS A 83 8.37 9.35 -3.16
C LYS A 83 7.89 9.59 -1.73
N VAL A 84 6.68 9.15 -1.40
CA VAL A 84 6.11 9.29 -0.06
C VAL A 84 6.86 8.42 0.95
N ALA A 85 7.19 7.17 0.60
CA ALA A 85 7.94 6.27 1.47
C ALA A 85 9.29 6.86 1.86
N LYS A 86 10.04 7.41 0.89
CA LYS A 86 11.31 8.12 1.15
C LYS A 86 11.12 9.32 2.07
N HIS A 87 10.09 10.14 1.82
CA HIS A 87 9.81 11.30 2.66
C HIS A 87 9.51 10.90 4.12
N VAL A 88 8.66 9.89 4.31
CA VAL A 88 8.26 9.40 5.63
C VAL A 88 9.43 8.73 6.35
N SER A 89 10.20 7.88 5.66
CA SER A 89 11.38 7.24 6.22
C SER A 89 12.42 8.27 6.66
N ASN A 90 12.70 9.31 5.85
CA ASN A 90 13.64 10.37 6.22
C ASN A 90 13.18 11.20 7.42
N LYS A 91 11.86 11.47 7.52
CA LYS A 91 11.31 12.35 8.56
C LYS A 91 11.11 11.64 9.90
N PHE A 92 10.66 10.39 9.88
CA PHE A 92 10.28 9.66 11.08
C PHE A 92 11.25 8.52 11.44
N GLY A 93 12.11 8.12 10.51
CA GLY A 93 12.91 6.90 10.59
C GLY A 93 12.05 5.65 10.34
N PRO A 94 12.64 4.55 9.87
CA PRO A 94 11.95 3.27 9.79
C PRO A 94 11.79 2.71 11.21
N ARG A 95 10.67 3.05 11.86
CA ARG A 95 10.41 2.70 13.27
C ARG A 95 9.80 1.31 13.44
N LEU A 96 9.30 0.73 12.36
CA LEU A 96 8.54 -0.52 12.35
C LEU A 96 9.11 -1.49 11.31
N ILE A 97 10.44 -1.53 11.16
CA ILE A 97 11.10 -2.42 10.20
C ILE A 97 10.60 -3.84 10.42
N LEU A 98 10.05 -4.45 9.37
CA LEU A 98 9.66 -5.84 9.44
C LEU A 98 10.92 -6.71 9.57
N GLY A 99 10.85 -7.71 10.45
CA GLY A 99 11.86 -8.76 10.47
C GLY A 99 11.86 -9.54 9.17
N GLU A 100 12.94 -10.29 8.94
CA GLU A 100 13.00 -11.22 7.81
C GLU A 100 11.87 -12.25 7.88
N SER A 101 11.41 -12.68 6.71
CA SER A 101 10.40 -13.74 6.62
C SER A 101 10.94 -15.02 7.26
N MET A 102 10.19 -15.55 8.22
CA MET A 102 10.45 -16.86 8.83
C MET A 102 9.72 -18.00 8.12
N LEU A 103 9.03 -17.72 7.01
CA LEU A 103 8.32 -18.74 6.25
C LEU A 103 9.34 -19.69 5.60
N GLN A 104 9.32 -20.96 6.01
CA GLN A 104 10.18 -22.02 5.48
C GLN A 104 9.55 -22.74 4.28
N HIS A 105 8.65 -22.08 3.55
CA HIS A 105 7.93 -22.66 2.43
C HIS A 105 8.29 -21.91 1.15
N GLU A 106 8.65 -22.67 0.11
CA GLU A 106 8.92 -22.13 -1.24
C GLU A 106 7.64 -21.58 -1.89
N GLU A 107 6.50 -22.17 -1.56
CA GLU A 107 5.19 -21.79 -2.09
C GLU A 107 4.17 -21.64 -0.97
N TYR A 108 3.39 -20.57 -1.02
CA TYR A 108 2.29 -20.32 -0.10
C TYR A 108 1.12 -19.66 -0.82
N MET A 109 -0.06 -19.80 -0.26
CA MET A 109 -1.28 -19.17 -0.77
C MET A 109 -1.90 -18.32 0.33
N VAL A 110 -2.23 -17.07 0.01
CA VAL A 110 -3.01 -16.20 0.89
C VAL A 110 -4.47 -16.30 0.47
N VAL A 111 -5.29 -16.93 1.32
CA VAL A 111 -6.72 -17.14 1.06
C VAL A 111 -7.56 -16.73 2.26
N SER A 112 -8.76 -16.24 1.99
CA SER A 112 -9.83 -16.09 2.97
C SER A 112 -10.45 -17.45 3.33
N GLY A 113 -11.17 -17.51 4.45
CA GLY A 113 -11.86 -18.74 4.86
C GLY A 113 -12.89 -19.24 3.85
N ASN A 114 -13.59 -18.33 3.16
CA ASN A 114 -14.55 -18.69 2.12
C ASN A 114 -13.87 -19.31 0.89
N GLU A 115 -12.71 -18.78 0.51
CA GLU A 115 -11.89 -19.34 -0.58
C GLU A 115 -11.39 -20.73 -0.19
N ALA A 116 -10.88 -20.92 1.03
CA ALA A 116 -10.42 -22.22 1.51
C ALA A 116 -11.54 -23.28 1.49
N VAL A 117 -12.74 -22.93 1.98
CA VAL A 117 -13.93 -23.82 1.93
C VAL A 117 -14.30 -24.14 0.47
N SER A 118 -14.26 -23.15 -0.41
CA SER A 118 -14.60 -23.35 -1.82
C SER A 118 -13.59 -24.26 -2.54
N ILE A 119 -12.30 -24.05 -2.29
CA ILE A 119 -11.22 -24.93 -2.77
C ILE A 119 -11.46 -26.36 -2.29
N GLY A 120 -11.77 -26.54 -1.00
CA GLY A 120 -12.07 -27.85 -0.42
C GLY A 120 -13.27 -28.54 -1.09
N LYS A 121 -14.34 -27.80 -1.38
CA LYS A 121 -15.52 -28.31 -2.10
C LYS A 121 -15.20 -28.76 -3.52
N ILE A 122 -14.44 -27.94 -4.26
CA ILE A 122 -14.04 -28.25 -5.65
C ILE A 122 -13.16 -29.52 -5.67
N ILE A 123 -12.13 -29.57 -4.82
CA ILE A 123 -11.21 -30.71 -4.72
C ILE A 123 -11.93 -31.96 -4.22
N GLY A 124 -12.85 -31.81 -3.27
CA GLY A 124 -13.71 -32.88 -2.75
C GLY A 124 -14.76 -33.39 -3.73
N GLY A 125 -14.81 -32.87 -4.96
CA GLY A 125 -15.70 -33.36 -6.00
C GLY A 125 -17.15 -32.83 -5.91
N LEU A 126 -17.41 -31.81 -5.09
CA LEU A 126 -18.73 -31.18 -5.05
C LEU A 126 -19.01 -30.52 -6.41
N ARG A 127 -20.06 -30.99 -7.09
CA ARG A 127 -20.46 -30.47 -8.41
C ARG A 127 -21.63 -29.49 -8.36
N PHE A 128 -22.37 -29.48 -7.25
CA PHE A 128 -23.53 -28.61 -7.06
C PHE A 128 -23.74 -28.32 -5.57
N GLN A 129 -24.08 -27.07 -5.25
CA GLN A 129 -24.51 -26.62 -3.93
C GLN A 129 -25.55 -25.52 -4.11
N SER A 130 -26.71 -25.67 -3.48
CA SER A 130 -27.77 -24.65 -3.42
C SER A 130 -27.87 -24.04 -2.03
#